data_AF-A0A2H0XUX7-F1
#
_entry.id   AF-A0A2H0XUX7-F1
#
_cell.length_a   1.000
_cell.length_b   1.000
_cell.length_c   1.000
_cell.angle_alpha   90.00
_cell.angle_beta   90.00
_cell.angle_gamma   90.00
#
_symmetry.space_group_name_H-M   'P 1'
#
loop_
_entity.id
_entity.type
_entity.pdbx_description
1 polymer ?
#
loop_
_entity_poly.entity_id
_entity_poly.type
_entity_poly.pdbx_seq_one_letter_code
_entity_poly.pdbx_strand_id
1 'polypeptide(L)'
;MITVRPIFAGFGKAGEEVDEKSGVYSLKGSGTDLGCNLIIQEEIKRPSLLELEVRGEIIKKSEWTRLRIEIFDRDKPDVPATSFENDYLTVDLDSKAYHHFSFPVLGIVKAPYKVQFMVVGPADIKLEIKNVCIR
;
A
#
# COMPACT_ATOMS: atom_id res chain seq x y z
N MET A 1 9.96 12.04 16.72
CA MET A 1 8.89 11.95 15.69
C MET A 1 7.96 10.83 16.12
N ILE A 2 6.66 10.99 15.95
CA ILE A 2 5.66 9.99 16.33
C ILE A 2 5.54 9.02 15.14
N THR A 3 5.73 7.74 15.38
CA THR A 3 5.49 6.70 14.38
C THR A 3 4.04 6.29 14.45
N VAL A 4 3.25 6.62 13.42
CA VAL A 4 1.82 6.29 13.40
C VAL A 4 1.59 5.03 12.58
N ARG A 5 0.82 4.11 13.16
CA ARG A 5 0.42 2.85 12.50
C ARG A 5 -0.97 3.00 11.89
N PRO A 6 -1.12 2.87 10.57
CA PRO A 6 -2.43 2.83 9.93
C PRO A 6 -3.25 1.61 10.36
N ILE A 7 -4.57 1.77 10.38
CA ILE A 7 -5.54 0.69 10.64
C ILE A 7 -6.05 0.16 9.31
N PHE A 8 -6.14 -1.15 9.17
CA PHE A 8 -6.72 -1.76 7.99
C PHE A 8 -8.20 -1.38 7.86
N ALA A 9 -8.58 -0.75 6.74
CA ALA A 9 -9.98 -0.43 6.44
C ALA A 9 -10.57 -1.26 5.31
N GLY A 10 -9.73 -2.03 4.62
CA GLY A 10 -10.14 -2.90 3.54
C GLY A 10 -10.65 -2.18 2.29
N PHE A 11 -10.47 -2.86 1.18
CA PHE A 11 -11.18 -2.60 -0.06
C PHE A 11 -11.24 -3.97 -0.74
N GLY A 12 -12.32 -4.71 -0.54
CA GLY A 12 -12.52 -5.99 -1.22
C GLY A 12 -13.55 -5.80 -2.31
N LYS A 13 -13.12 -5.70 -3.58
CA LYS A 13 -14.04 -5.91 -4.69
C LYS A 13 -14.45 -7.38 -4.76
N ALA A 14 -15.52 -7.69 -5.48
CA ALA A 14 -15.91 -9.08 -5.71
C ALA A 14 -14.75 -9.86 -6.37
N GLY A 15 -14.29 -10.93 -5.73
CA GLY A 15 -13.13 -11.72 -6.17
C GLY A 15 -11.81 -11.42 -5.44
N GLU A 16 -11.82 -10.48 -4.48
CA GLU A 16 -10.69 -10.18 -3.60
C GLU A 16 -10.92 -10.75 -2.19
N GLU A 17 -9.91 -11.40 -1.65
CA GLU A 17 -9.79 -11.81 -0.26
C GLU A 17 -8.84 -10.83 0.43
N VAL A 18 -9.37 -10.05 1.37
CA VAL A 18 -8.61 -9.11 2.18
C VAL A 18 -8.80 -9.42 3.66
N ASP A 19 -7.70 -9.58 4.39
CA ASP A 19 -7.73 -9.96 5.81
C ASP A 19 -6.61 -9.26 6.60
N GLU A 20 -6.81 -9.06 7.90
CA GLU A 20 -5.77 -8.59 8.81
C GLU A 20 -5.63 -9.57 9.98
N LYS A 21 -4.44 -10.15 10.14
CA LYS A 21 -4.13 -11.06 11.25
C LYS A 21 -2.83 -10.65 11.92
N SER A 22 -2.91 -10.30 13.20
CA SER A 22 -1.75 -9.94 14.03
C SER A 22 -0.88 -8.83 13.42
N GLY A 23 -1.49 -7.80 12.81
CA GLY A 23 -0.80 -6.70 12.16
C GLY A 23 -0.16 -7.04 10.80
N VAL A 24 -0.47 -8.22 10.24
CA VAL A 24 -0.17 -8.58 8.86
C VAL A 24 -1.45 -8.47 8.05
N TYR A 25 -1.42 -7.58 7.06
CA TYR A 25 -2.46 -7.40 6.09
C TYR A 25 -2.24 -8.33 4.89
N SER A 26 -3.24 -9.13 4.51
CA SER A 26 -3.21 -10.03 3.37
C SER A 26 -4.13 -9.56 2.25
N LEU A 27 -3.62 -9.56 1.02
CA LEU A 27 -4.35 -9.23 -0.20
C LEU A 27 -4.20 -10.36 -1.20
N LYS A 28 -5.29 -11.05 -1.52
CA LYS A 28 -5.30 -12.12 -2.51
C LYS A 28 -6.45 -11.92 -3.49
N GLY A 29 -6.23 -12.15 -4.77
CA GLY A 29 -7.29 -12.01 -5.76
C GLY A 29 -6.81 -12.12 -7.19
N SER A 30 -7.77 -12.04 -8.10
CA SER A 30 -7.55 -12.03 -9.54
C SER A 30 -8.41 -10.96 -10.18
N GLY A 31 -7.86 -10.16 -11.08
CA GLY A 31 -8.62 -9.12 -11.75
C GLY A 31 -7.77 -7.93 -12.17
N THR A 32 -8.42 -6.77 -12.24
CA THR A 32 -7.81 -5.48 -12.59
C THR A 32 -8.02 -4.52 -11.41
N ASP A 33 -6.95 -3.86 -10.98
CA ASP A 33 -6.96 -2.88 -9.89
C ASP A 33 -7.39 -3.49 -8.55
N LEU A 34 -6.55 -4.40 -8.07
CA LEU A 34 -6.72 -5.15 -6.82
C LEU A 34 -6.00 -4.40 -5.70
N GLY A 35 -6.64 -4.13 -4.57
CA GLY A 35 -6.01 -3.24 -3.59
C GLY A 35 -6.61 -3.22 -2.21
N CYS A 36 -6.12 -2.29 -1.40
CA CYS A 36 -6.54 -2.11 -0.03
C CYS A 36 -6.31 -0.67 0.44
N ASN A 37 -7.05 -0.28 1.47
CA ASN A 37 -6.83 0.98 2.17
C ASN A 37 -6.40 0.72 3.61
N LEU A 38 -5.42 1.50 4.06
CA LEU A 38 -5.06 1.65 5.46
C LEU A 38 -5.32 3.10 5.89
N ILE A 39 -5.96 3.29 7.03
CA ILE A 39 -6.42 4.59 7.53
C ILE A 39 -5.54 5.07 8.67
N ILE A 40 -5.11 6.32 8.59
CA ILE A 40 -4.29 6.98 9.61
C ILE A 40 -5.23 7.76 10.52
N GLN A 41 -5.39 7.31 11.76
CA GLN A 41 -6.25 7.98 12.75
C GLN A 41 -5.56 9.15 13.46
N GLU A 42 -4.25 9.04 13.69
CA GLU A 42 -3.49 10.06 14.39
C GLU A 42 -3.08 11.22 13.46
N GLU A 43 -2.98 12.42 14.01
CA GLU A 43 -2.54 13.60 13.27
C GLU A 43 -1.01 13.61 13.10
N ILE A 44 -0.54 13.75 11.86
CA ILE A 44 0.88 13.86 11.53
C ILE A 44 1.14 15.21 10.89
N LYS A 45 1.77 16.12 11.64
CA LYS A 45 1.97 17.51 11.20
C LYS A 45 3.04 17.68 10.12
N ARG A 46 3.99 16.73 10.03
CA ARG A 46 5.17 16.81 9.16
C ARG A 46 5.56 15.43 8.65
N PRO A 47 4.72 14.81 7.80
CA PRO A 47 5.04 13.50 7.25
C PRO A 47 6.30 13.60 6.38
N SER A 48 7.18 12.63 6.53
CA SER A 48 8.52 12.63 5.93
C SER A 48 8.89 11.30 5.32
N LEU A 49 8.33 10.19 5.84
CA LEU A 49 8.68 8.85 5.41
C LEU A 49 7.50 7.90 5.55
N LEU A 50 7.28 7.08 4.53
CA LEU A 50 6.43 5.90 4.56
C LEU A 50 7.33 4.68 4.57
N GLU A 51 7.12 3.78 5.52
CA GLU A 51 7.82 2.52 5.59
C GLU A 51 6.84 1.37 5.73
N LEU A 52 7.26 0.22 5.20
CA LEU A 52 6.48 -0.99 5.20
C LEU A 52 7.37 -2.19 4.86
N GLU A 53 6.81 -3.37 5.07
CA GLU A 53 7.36 -4.62 4.59
C GLU A 53 6.32 -5.35 3.75
N VAL A 54 6.72 -5.86 2.58
CA VAL A 54 5.84 -6.61 1.68
C VAL A 54 6.51 -7.93 1.31
N ARG A 55 5.74 -9.02 1.28
CA ARG A 55 6.12 -10.28 0.65
C ARG A 55 4.99 -10.79 -0.22
N GLY A 56 5.27 -11.76 -1.07
CA GLY A 56 4.25 -12.42 -1.85
C GLY A 56 4.60 -12.51 -3.32
N GLU A 57 3.58 -12.55 -4.16
CA GLU A 57 3.73 -12.73 -5.59
C GLU A 57 2.69 -11.89 -6.36
N ILE A 58 3.13 -11.32 -7.47
CA ILE A 58 2.28 -10.64 -8.47
C ILE A 58 2.51 -11.34 -9.80
N ILE A 59 1.57 -12.19 -10.21
CA ILE A 59 1.60 -12.83 -11.53
C ILE A 59 0.98 -11.86 -12.52
N LYS A 60 1.84 -11.12 -13.23
CA LYS A 60 1.41 -10.13 -14.23
C LYS A 60 0.78 -10.84 -15.43
N LYS A 61 -0.44 -10.43 -15.80
CA LYS A 61 -1.10 -10.82 -17.06
C LYS A 61 -0.91 -9.80 -18.18
N SER A 62 -0.29 -8.66 -17.86
CA SER A 62 0.09 -7.63 -18.82
C SER A 62 1.38 -6.91 -18.37
N GLU A 63 2.16 -6.39 -19.32
CA GLU A 63 3.45 -5.75 -19.04
C GLU A 63 3.32 -4.48 -18.18
N TRP A 64 2.23 -3.74 -18.34
CA TRP A 64 1.97 -2.52 -17.58
C TRP A 64 1.48 -2.78 -16.15
N THR A 65 1.23 -4.04 -15.76
CA THR A 65 0.81 -4.40 -14.40
C THR A 65 1.90 -4.03 -13.39
N ARG A 66 1.52 -3.27 -12.35
CA ARG A 66 2.46 -2.68 -11.37
C ARG A 66 1.83 -2.53 -10.00
N LEU A 67 2.65 -2.69 -8.95
CA LEU A 67 2.24 -2.34 -7.59
C LEU A 67 2.41 -0.83 -7.40
N ARG A 68 1.33 -0.19 -6.98
CA ARG A 68 1.21 1.22 -6.70
C ARG A 68 0.88 1.42 -5.23
N ILE A 69 1.56 2.37 -4.59
CA ILE A 69 1.29 2.79 -3.23
C ILE A 69 1.01 4.29 -3.23
N GLU A 70 -0.18 4.69 -2.81
CA GLU A 70 -0.63 6.08 -2.82
C GLU A 70 -0.85 6.58 -1.39
N ILE A 71 -0.53 7.86 -1.14
CA ILE A 71 -0.86 8.53 0.13
C ILE A 71 -1.84 9.64 -0.18
N PHE A 72 -2.95 9.68 0.57
CA PHE A 72 -3.98 10.68 0.43
C PHE A 72 -3.98 11.64 1.62
N ASP A 73 -4.22 12.90 1.31
CA ASP A 73 -4.32 13.98 2.28
C ASP A 73 -5.78 14.23 2.67
N ARG A 74 -6.02 14.55 3.94
CA ARG A 74 -7.36 14.78 4.49
C ARG A 74 -8.09 15.91 3.76
N ASP A 75 -7.34 16.90 3.29
CA ASP A 75 -7.88 18.06 2.57
C ASP A 75 -8.35 17.72 1.15
N LYS A 76 -7.82 16.64 0.55
CA LYS A 76 -8.15 16.18 -0.81
C LYS A 76 -8.33 14.66 -0.82
N PRO A 77 -9.41 14.14 -0.24
CA PRO A 77 -9.55 12.72 0.01
C PRO A 77 -9.67 11.85 -1.24
N ASP A 78 -10.10 12.44 -2.36
CA ASP A 78 -10.38 11.74 -3.61
C ASP A 78 -9.21 11.71 -4.59
N VAL A 79 -8.13 12.44 -4.30
CA VAL A 79 -6.94 12.54 -5.16
C VAL A 79 -5.70 12.18 -4.36
N PRO A 80 -4.85 11.24 -4.84
CA PRO A 80 -3.61 10.92 -4.13
C PRO A 80 -2.71 12.16 -4.11
N ALA A 81 -2.18 12.47 -2.93
CA ALA A 81 -1.22 13.56 -2.75
C ALA A 81 0.17 13.15 -3.27
N THR A 82 0.49 11.86 -3.21
CA THR A 82 1.68 11.25 -3.84
C THR A 82 1.40 9.79 -4.20
N SER A 83 2.13 9.28 -5.21
CA SER A 83 2.06 7.91 -5.70
C SER A 83 3.47 7.34 -5.89
N PHE A 84 3.67 6.10 -5.48
CA PHE A 84 4.90 5.32 -5.71
C PHE A 84 4.55 4.11 -6.58
N GLU A 85 5.16 4.01 -7.77
CA GLU A 85 4.79 3.01 -8.80
C GLU A 85 5.99 2.27 -9.40
N ASN A 86 7.20 2.55 -8.92
CA ASN A 86 8.44 2.22 -9.62
C ASN A 86 8.61 0.70 -9.86
N ASP A 87 9.35 0.31 -10.90
CA ASP A 87 9.55 -1.08 -11.34
C ASP A 87 9.97 -2.01 -10.18
N TYR A 88 10.77 -1.51 -9.24
CA TYR A 88 11.19 -2.20 -8.01
C TYR A 88 10.06 -2.72 -7.11
N LEU A 89 8.86 -2.13 -7.16
CA LEU A 89 7.71 -2.60 -6.39
C LEU A 89 7.11 -3.90 -6.96
N THR A 90 7.40 -4.22 -8.22
CA THR A 90 6.73 -5.31 -8.94
C THR A 90 7.65 -6.43 -9.41
N VAL A 91 8.97 -6.24 -9.41
CA VAL A 91 9.91 -7.17 -10.06
C VAL A 91 10.53 -8.17 -9.08
N ASP A 92 10.59 -7.88 -7.77
CA ASP A 92 11.36 -8.69 -6.82
C ASP A 92 10.64 -9.01 -5.49
N LEU A 93 9.33 -9.27 -5.51
CA LEU A 93 8.66 -9.76 -4.29
C LEU A 93 8.92 -11.25 -4.12
N ASP A 94 9.69 -11.62 -3.09
CA ASP A 94 9.83 -13.02 -2.66
C ASP A 94 8.58 -13.45 -1.87
N SER A 95 8.02 -14.61 -2.20
CA SER A 95 6.93 -15.23 -1.44
C SER A 95 7.35 -15.67 -0.03
N LYS A 96 8.65 -15.83 0.22
CA LYS A 96 9.21 -16.36 1.48
C LYS A 96 9.79 -15.28 2.39
N ALA A 97 10.36 -14.23 1.82
CA ALA A 97 11.01 -13.15 2.56
C ALA A 97 10.24 -11.84 2.46
N TYR A 98 10.17 -11.09 3.56
CA TYR A 98 9.66 -9.72 3.53
C TYR A 98 10.73 -8.77 3.00
N HIS A 99 10.34 -7.98 2.01
CA HIS A 99 11.12 -6.89 1.47
C HIS A 99 10.72 -5.61 2.17
N HIS A 100 11.69 -4.93 2.76
CA HIS A 100 11.49 -3.63 3.38
C HIS A 100 11.49 -2.54 2.31
N PHE A 101 10.48 -1.69 2.33
CA PHE A 101 10.39 -0.50 1.50
C PHE A 101 10.36 0.76 2.36
N SER A 102 11.04 1.79 1.86
CA SER A 102 11.15 3.10 2.50
C SER A 102 10.99 4.17 1.43
N PHE A 103 9.92 4.96 1.54
CA PHE A 103 9.52 5.94 0.53
C PHE A 103 9.51 7.35 1.14
N PRO A 104 10.27 8.31 0.59
CA PRO A 104 10.26 9.68 1.08
C PRO A 104 8.90 10.31 0.82
N VAL A 105 8.29 10.88 1.87
CA VAL A 105 7.05 11.65 1.76
C VAL A 105 7.42 13.12 1.56
N LEU A 106 7.15 13.63 0.36
CA LEU A 106 7.47 15.00 0.00
C LEU A 106 6.49 15.98 0.67
N GLY A 107 6.91 17.23 0.81
CA GLY A 107 6.16 18.29 1.49
C GLY A 107 4.81 18.68 0.85
N ILE A 108 4.36 17.98 -0.20
CA ILE A 108 3.00 18.07 -0.75
C ILE A 108 1.99 17.41 0.19
N VAL A 109 2.39 16.35 0.91
CA VAL A 109 1.55 15.71 1.93
C VAL A 109 1.65 16.51 3.23
N LYS A 110 0.52 16.99 3.73
CA LYS A 110 0.38 17.83 4.92
C LYS A 110 -0.31 17.11 6.06
N ALA A 111 -1.43 16.43 5.78
CA ALA A 111 -2.25 15.72 6.76
C ALA A 111 -2.67 14.34 6.20
N PRO A 112 -1.76 13.37 6.15
CA PRO A 112 -2.05 12.06 5.58
C PRO A 112 -3.14 11.36 6.40
N TYR A 113 -4.15 10.82 5.73
CA TYR A 113 -5.25 10.10 6.41
C TYR A 113 -5.46 8.69 5.87
N LYS A 114 -4.91 8.37 4.69
CA LYS A 114 -5.08 7.07 4.02
C LYS A 114 -3.84 6.73 3.21
N VAL A 115 -3.38 5.50 3.34
CA VAL A 115 -2.42 4.87 2.45
C VAL A 115 -3.16 3.78 1.67
N GLN A 116 -3.06 3.82 0.35
CA GLN A 116 -3.68 2.84 -0.52
C GLN A 116 -2.61 1.98 -1.16
N PHE A 117 -2.82 0.67 -1.13
CA PHE A 117 -2.03 -0.32 -1.86
C PHE A 117 -2.86 -0.81 -3.03
N MET A 118 -2.31 -0.81 -4.23
CA MET A 118 -3.04 -1.25 -5.41
C MET A 118 -2.12 -1.91 -6.42
N VAL A 119 -2.44 -3.13 -6.83
CA VAL A 119 -1.90 -3.72 -8.05
C VAL A 119 -2.75 -3.24 -9.20
N VAL A 120 -2.21 -2.28 -9.95
CA VAL A 120 -2.86 -1.66 -11.10
C VAL A 120 -2.61 -2.54 -12.31
N GLY A 121 -3.69 -2.96 -12.94
CA GLY A 121 -3.68 -3.83 -14.13
C GLY A 121 -3.94 -5.32 -13.89
N PRO A 122 -4.11 -6.10 -14.98
CA PRO A 122 -4.45 -7.51 -14.92
C PRO A 122 -3.39 -8.35 -14.19
N ALA A 123 -3.80 -9.02 -13.11
CA ALA A 123 -2.92 -9.84 -12.30
C ALA A 123 -3.65 -10.97 -11.56
N ASP A 124 -2.88 -11.97 -11.14
CA ASP A 124 -3.19 -12.78 -9.95
C ASP A 124 -2.22 -12.38 -8.84
N ILE A 125 -2.72 -12.14 -7.63
CA ILE A 125 -1.90 -11.64 -6.53
C ILE A 125 -2.10 -12.45 -5.27
N LYS A 126 -1.02 -12.54 -4.51
CA LYS A 126 -1.01 -12.95 -3.11
C LYS A 126 0.06 -12.16 -2.40
N LEU A 127 -0.34 -11.08 -1.74
CA LEU A 127 0.54 -10.17 -1.02
C LEU A 127 0.26 -10.21 0.46
N GLU A 128 1.31 -10.07 1.25
CA GLU A 128 1.24 -9.81 2.67
C GLU A 128 2.06 -8.55 2.99
N ILE A 129 1.44 -7.63 3.71
CA ILE A 129 1.98 -6.32 4.03
C ILE A 129 1.97 -6.17 5.55
N LYS A 130 3.06 -5.72 6.15
CA LYS A 130 3.13 -5.48 7.60
C LYS A 130 3.99 -4.27 7.92
N ASN A 131 3.97 -3.88 9.19
CA ASN A 131 4.79 -2.80 9.71
C ASN A 131 4.65 -1.48 8.92
N VAL A 132 3.45 -1.23 8.38
CA VAL A 132 3.18 0.02 7.68
C VAL A 132 3.19 1.14 8.71
N CYS A 133 3.98 2.16 8.45
CA CYS A 133 4.02 3.33 9.30
C CYS A 133 4.40 4.58 8.52
N ILE A 134 3.94 5.71 9.03
CA ILE A 134 4.28 7.03 8.52
C ILE A 134 4.83 7.87 9.67
N ARG A 135 5.92 8.60 9.39
CA ARG A 135 6.70 9.38 10.36
C ARG A 135 6.71 10.86 10.02
#